data_AF-J0PTU3-F1
#
_entry.id   AF-J0PTU3-F1
#
_cell.length_a   1.000
_cell.length_b   1.000
_cell.length_c   1.000
_cell.angle_alpha   90.00
_cell.angle_beta   90.00
_cell.angle_gamma   90.00
#
_symmetry.space_group_name_H-M   'P 1'
#
loop_
_entity.id
_entity.type
_entity.pdbx_description
1 polymer ?
#
loop_
_entity_poly.entity_id
_entity_poly.type
_entity_poly.pdbx_seq_one_letter_code
_entity_poly.pdbx_strand_id
1 'polypeptide(L)' 'MKFLFLAFVFSVSFNACAKKIIYHEVKVPIKCDIEIPTRPSEHLEALEYLRALLIYAETLENDLKFCTKNNP' A
#
# COMPACT_ATOMS: atom_id res chain seq x y z
N MET A 1 -8.11 -4.64 55.78
CA MET A 1 -6.81 -4.58 55.06
C MET A 1 -6.67 -5.59 53.92
N LYS A 2 -7.05 -6.87 54.09
CA LYS A 2 -6.84 -7.94 53.09
C LYS A 2 -7.62 -7.75 51.78
N PHE A 3 -8.85 -7.24 51.84
CA PHE A 3 -9.68 -6.97 50.64
C PHE A 3 -9.22 -5.75 49.82
N LEU A 4 -8.64 -4.74 50.48
CA LEU A 4 -8.10 -3.56 49.79
C LEU A 4 -6.88 -3.92 48.93
N PHE A 5 -6.06 -4.84 49.41
CA PHE A 5 -4.90 -5.34 48.66
C PHE A 5 -5.33 -6.13 47.42
N LEU A 6 -6.36 -6.96 47.55
CA LEU A 6 -6.95 -7.70 46.43
C LEU A 6 -7.56 -6.78 45.37
N ALA A 7 -8.30 -5.75 45.79
CA ALA A 7 -8.88 -4.78 44.86
C ALA A 7 -7.81 -3.98 44.11
N PHE A 8 -6.70 -3.63 44.79
CA PHE A 8 -5.58 -2.92 44.18
C PHE A 8 -4.86 -3.79 43.13
N VAL A 9 -4.56 -5.05 43.46
CA VAL A 9 -3.93 -6.00 42.52
C VAL A 9 -4.83 -6.25 41.31
N PHE A 10 -6.14 -6.38 41.52
CA PHE A 10 -7.10 -6.57 40.44
C PHE A 10 -7.11 -5.35 39.51
N SER A 11 -7.24 -4.14 40.05
CA SER A 11 -7.23 -2.90 39.26
C SER A 11 -5.97 -2.76 38.38
N VAL A 12 -4.78 -3.00 38.92
CA VAL A 12 -3.52 -2.89 38.16
C VAL A 12 -3.44 -3.95 37.05
N SER A 13 -3.98 -5.15 37.27
CA SER A 13 -3.96 -6.24 36.28
C SER A 13 -4.79 -5.94 35.03
N PHE A 14 -5.89 -5.18 35.14
CA PHE A 14 -6.72 -4.80 33.99
C PHE A 14 -6.23 -3.57 33.22
N ASN A 15 -5.24 -2.82 33.73
CA ASN A 15 -4.65 -1.67 33.04
C ASN A 15 -3.50 -2.04 32.09
N ALA A 16 -3.02 -3.29 32.11
CA ALA A 16 -1.85 -3.72 31.33
C ALA A 16 -2.13 -4.01 29.84
N CYS A 17 -3.40 -3.96 29.40
CA CYS A 17 -3.80 -4.23 28.01
C CYS A 17 -4.29 -2.96 27.28
N ALA A 18 -3.56 -1.85 27.42
CA ALA A 18 -3.77 -0.70 26.54
C ALA A 18 -3.10 -0.98 25.18
N LYS A 19 -3.92 -1.30 24.17
CA LYS A 19 -3.44 -1.56 22.80
C LYS A 19 -2.77 -0.29 22.26
N LYS A 20 -1.45 -0.30 22.14
CA LYS A 20 -0.69 0.78 21.49
C LYS A 20 -1.20 0.93 20.05
N ILE A 21 -1.84 2.05 19.75
CA ILE A 21 -2.25 2.39 18.39
C ILE A 21 -0.96 2.75 17.64
N ILE A 22 -0.46 1.81 16.85
CA ILE A 22 0.65 2.03 15.92
C ILE A 22 0.03 2.57 14.64
N TYR A 23 0.17 3.87 14.41
CA TYR A 23 -0.16 4.45 13.13
C TYR A 23 0.93 4.03 12.14
N HIS A 24 0.55 3.21 11.17
CA HIS A 24 1.41 2.94 10.02
C HIS A 24 1.29 4.12 9.05
N GLU A 25 2.43 4.64 8.60
CA GLU A 25 2.45 5.61 7.51
C GLU A 25 1.91 4.93 6.24
N VAL A 26 0.66 5.22 5.92
CA VAL A 26 0.07 4.84 4.64
C VAL A 26 0.50 5.88 3.61
N LYS A 27 1.37 5.46 2.68
CA LYS A 27 1.76 6.30 1.53
C LYS A 27 0.50 6.57 0.71
N VAL A 28 0.10 7.84 0.64
CA VAL A 28 -0.98 8.29 -0.23
C VAL A 28 -0.45 8.22 -1.66
N PRO A 29 -1.18 7.60 -2.62
CA PRO A 29 -0.76 7.61 -4.01
C PRO A 29 -0.66 9.06 -4.46
N ILE A 30 0.55 9.50 -4.80
CA ILE A 30 0.76 10.82 -5.43
C ILE A 30 0.00 10.84 -6.74
N LYS A 31 -0.73 11.93 -6.98
CA LYS A 31 -1.38 12.15 -8.28
C LYS A 31 -0.25 12.27 -9.30
N CYS A 32 -0.13 11.28 -10.17
CA CYS A 32 0.77 11.36 -11.30
C CYS A 32 -0.05 11.92 -12.46
N ASP A 33 0.35 13.09 -12.97
CA ASP A 33 -0.35 13.79 -14.07
C ASP A 33 0.01 13.14 -15.42
N ILE A 34 -0.18 11.82 -15.54
CA ILE A 34 0.11 11.03 -16.74
C ILE A 34 -1.21 10.41 -17.23
N GLU A 35 -1.43 10.47 -18.53
CA GLU A 35 -2.55 9.78 -19.18
C GLU A 35 -2.33 8.26 -19.13
N ILE A 36 -3.33 7.52 -18.63
CA ILE A 36 -3.24 6.07 -18.53
C ILE A 36 -3.29 5.46 -19.93
N PRO A 37 -2.26 4.70 -20.36
CA PRO A 37 -2.24 4.11 -21.69
C PRO A 37 -3.35 3.05 -21.83
N THR A 38 -3.92 2.95 -23.03
CA THR A 38 -4.97 1.96 -23.32
C THR A 38 -4.37 0.56 -23.39
N ARG A 39 -4.90 -0.37 -22.60
CA ARG A 39 -4.51 -1.78 -22.66
C ARG A 39 -4.78 -2.37 -24.06
N PRO A 40 -3.81 -3.04 -24.70
CA PRO A 40 -4.02 -3.69 -25.99
C PRO A 40 -5.09 -4.79 -25.88
N SER A 41 -5.95 -4.89 -26.89
CA SER A 41 -7.05 -5.87 -26.94
C SER A 41 -6.54 -7.30 -27.12
N GLU A 42 -7.18 -8.27 -26.49
CA GLU A 42 -6.83 -9.71 -26.57
C GLU A 42 -7.13 -10.38 -27.93
N HIS A 43 -7.67 -9.64 -28.90
CA HIS A 43 -8.14 -10.17 -30.18
C HIS A 43 -7.12 -10.11 -31.34
N LEU A 44 -5.84 -9.85 -31.07
CA LEU A 44 -4.79 -9.83 -32.09
C LEU A 44 -4.13 -11.21 -32.27
N GLU A 45 -3.51 -11.44 -33.42
CA GLU A 45 -2.64 -12.60 -33.62
C GLU A 45 -1.56 -12.67 -32.52
N ALA A 46 -1.25 -13.87 -32.02
CA ALA A 46 -0.47 -14.05 -30.79
C ALA A 46 0.89 -13.31 -30.79
N LEU A 47 1.54 -13.23 -31.95
CA LEU A 47 2.82 -12.53 -32.10
C LEU A 47 2.65 -11.00 -32.01
N GLU A 48 1.62 -10.45 -32.64
CA GLU A 48 1.34 -9.02 -32.64
C GLU A 48 0.83 -8.56 -31.28
N TYR A 49 0.02 -9.38 -30.63
CA TYR A 49 -0.41 -9.16 -29.24
C TYR A 49 0.79 -9.13 -28.28
N LEU A 50 1.72 -10.08 -28.41
CA LEU A 50 2.92 -10.11 -27.56
C LEU A 50 3.76 -8.84 -27.72
N ARG A 51 3.95 -8.36 -28.96
CA ARG A 51 4.67 -7.10 -29.23
C ARG A 51 3.96 -5.91 -28.61
N ALA A 52 2.65 -5.78 -28.79
CA ALA A 52 1.86 -4.71 -28.21
C ALA A 52 1.92 -4.73 -26.67
N LEU A 53 1.93 -5.91 -26.07
CA LEU A 53 2.01 -6.10 -24.62
C LEU A 53 3.39 -5.73 -24.06
N LEU A 54 4.46 -6.07 -24.77
CA LEU A 54 5.83 -5.68 -24.40
C LEU A 54 6.00 -4.15 -24.45
N ILE A 55 5.50 -3.49 -25.51
CA ILE A 55 5.53 -2.03 -25.61
C ILE A 55 4.73 -1.40 -24.46
N TYR A 56 3.52 -1.91 -24.20
CA TYR A 56 2.69 -1.45 -23.09
C TYR A 56 3.41 -1.59 -21.74
N ALA A 57 4.10 -2.70 -21.50
CA ALA A 57 4.87 -2.90 -20.27
C ALA A 57 6.05 -1.92 -20.16
N GLU A 58 6.79 -1.69 -21.24
CA GLU A 58 7.90 -0.72 -21.27
C GLU A 58 7.41 0.71 -20.97
N THR A 59 6.27 1.11 -21.54
CA THR A 59 5.67 2.43 -21.25
C THR A 59 5.30 2.57 -19.77
N LEU A 60 4.68 1.54 -19.18
CA LEU A 60 4.34 1.54 -17.76
C LEU A 60 5.57 1.61 -16.86
N GLU A 61 6.65 0.91 -17.20
CA GLU A 61 7.89 0.99 -16.42
C GLU A 61 8.52 2.38 -16.46
N ASN A 62 8.48 3.05 -17.62
CA ASN A 62 9.01 4.40 -17.76
C ASN A 62 8.15 5.42 -17.01
N ASP A 63 6.83 5.32 -17.10
CA ASP A 63 5.90 6.17 -16.35
C ASP A 63 6.05 5.97 -14.85
N LEU A 64 6.20 4.72 -14.39
CA LEU A 64 6.43 4.42 -12.98
C LEU A 64 7.77 4.97 -12.47
N LYS A 65 8.84 4.90 -13.28
CA LYS A 65 10.13 5.55 -12.95
C LYS A 65 9.98 7.06 -12.83
N PHE A 66 9.18 7.69 -13.68
CA PHE A 66 8.90 9.12 -13.58
C PHE A 66 8.10 9.45 -12.32
N CYS A 67 7.00 8.73 -12.06
CA CYS A 67 6.14 8.97 -10.90
C CYS A 67 6.91 8.81 -9.58
N THR A 68 7.79 7.80 -9.49
CA THR A 68 8.54 7.51 -8.27
C THR A 68 9.75 8.42 -8.03
N LYS A 69 10.17 9.22 -9.02
CA LYS A 69 11.40 10.03 -8.96
C LYS A 69 11.33 11.18 -7.95
N ASN A 70 10.13 11.63 -7.57
CA ASN A 70 9.88 12.74 -6.65
C ASN A 70 9.42 12.29 -5.26
N ASN A 71 9.96 11.20 -4.72
CA ASN A 71 9.85 10.93 -3.28
C ASN A 71 10.99 11.66 -2.54
N PRO A 72 10.72 12.75 -1.81
CA PRO A 72 11.63 13.19 -0.74
C PRO A 72 11.72 12.13 0.37
#